data_AF-A0A8R1HX84-F1
#
_entry.id   AF-A0A8R1HX84-F1
#
_cell.length_a   1.000
_cell.length_b   1.000
_cell.length_c   1.000
_cell.angle_alpha   90.00
_cell.angle_beta   90.00
_cell.angle_gamma   90.00
#
_symmetry.space_group_name_H-M   'P 1'
#
loop_
_entity.id
_entity.type
_entity.pdbx_description
1 polymer ?
#
loop_
_entity_poly.entity_id
_entity_poly.type
_entity_poly.pdbx_seq_one_letter_code
_entity_poly.pdbx_strand_id
1 'polypeptide(L)'
;MFNERYKEIRLFARHGSAPLLNIAPYFTDAARQMAKDMKPELLWIIQGMNEIKFHDKASDAMFAPSALDIVIAEKMNEFKKLADLIYVDLPYYLTADYPAKFIARSLIFRKNLEESSLVVPVCQVEEQIQEQTQRLLRSNCANCHFNDIQKALTNGSRRFYFYDRENYRALNYDGSHLTLTAFKYIRPIYSNRIEQFFRFLAQ
;
A
#
# COMPACT_ATOMS: atom_id res chain seq x y z
N MET A 1 5.17 17.54 3.73
CA MET A 1 3.90 16.80 3.90
C MET A 1 3.55 16.74 5.38
N PHE A 2 4.51 16.35 6.21
CA PHE A 2 4.42 16.44 7.67
C PHE A 2 5.05 17.74 8.20
N ASN A 3 4.55 18.88 7.71
CA ASN A 3 4.91 20.19 8.28
C ASN A 3 4.29 20.32 9.68
N GLU A 4 4.81 21.25 10.49
CA GLU A 4 4.59 21.54 11.94
C GLU A 4 3.13 21.63 12.45
N ARG A 5 2.16 21.25 11.63
CA ARG A 5 0.73 21.13 11.94
C ARG A 5 0.39 19.90 12.78
N TYR A 6 1.34 18.99 13.01
CA TYR A 6 1.15 17.81 13.86
C TYR A 6 1.87 18.01 15.19
N LYS A 7 1.18 17.73 16.29
CA LYS A 7 1.82 17.66 17.62
C LYS A 7 2.75 16.46 17.72
N GLU A 8 2.35 15.33 17.14
CA GLU A 8 3.10 14.08 17.18
C GLU A 8 2.78 13.19 15.97
N ILE A 9 3.79 12.49 15.46
CA ILE A 9 3.65 11.48 14.42
C ILE A 9 4.42 10.25 14.87
N ARG A 10 3.79 9.07 14.81
CA ARG A 10 4.47 7.79 15.06
C ARG A 10 4.35 6.87 13.86
N LEU A 11 5.46 6.23 13.53
CA LEU A 11 5.54 5.22 12.49
C LEU A 11 5.75 3.85 13.14
N PHE A 12 4.84 2.92 12.86
CA PHE A 12 4.96 1.52 13.24
C PHE A 12 5.10 0.69 11.97
N ALA A 13 6.34 0.39 11.60
CA ALA A 13 6.65 -0.38 10.41
C ALA A 13 7.55 -1.56 10.75
N ARG A 14 7.23 -2.73 10.19
CA ARG A 14 8.04 -3.94 10.28
C ARG A 14 8.10 -4.58 8.89
N HIS A 15 9.30 -4.98 8.47
CA HIS A 15 9.49 -5.68 7.21
C HIS A 15 8.68 -6.99 7.16
N GLY A 16 8.11 -7.29 5.99
CA GLY A 16 7.32 -8.51 5.77
C GLY A 16 6.12 -8.63 6.69
N SER A 17 5.51 -7.51 7.07
CA SER A 17 4.36 -7.47 7.96
C SER A 17 3.26 -6.66 7.31
N ALA A 18 2.04 -7.20 7.33
CA ALA A 18 0.86 -6.50 6.87
C ALA A 18 -0.17 -6.45 8.00
N PRO A 19 -0.57 -5.26 8.48
CA PRO A 19 -1.33 -5.11 9.72
C PRO A 19 -2.73 -5.71 9.66
N LEU A 20 -3.30 -5.88 8.46
CA LEU A 20 -4.62 -6.51 8.28
C LEU A 20 -4.53 -8.02 8.00
N LEU A 21 -3.34 -8.62 8.15
CA LEU A 21 -3.08 -10.05 8.00
C LEU A 21 -2.44 -10.64 9.27
N ASN A 22 -2.51 -11.95 9.44
CA ASN A 22 -1.93 -12.67 10.59
C ASN A 22 -0.45 -13.05 10.38
N ILE A 23 0.35 -12.14 9.83
CA ILE A 23 1.76 -12.41 9.48
C ILE A 23 2.70 -12.07 10.64
N ALA A 24 2.44 -10.96 11.33
CA ALA A 24 3.23 -10.51 12.48
C ALA A 24 2.30 -10.17 13.66
N PRO A 25 1.52 -11.14 14.17
CA PRO A 25 0.42 -10.88 15.10
C PRO A 25 0.86 -10.13 16.36
N TYR A 26 2.02 -10.47 16.94
CA TYR A 26 2.54 -9.79 18.13
C TYR A 26 2.95 -8.33 17.86
N PHE A 27 3.51 -8.05 16.68
CA PHE A 27 3.87 -6.68 16.30
C PHE A 27 2.62 -5.84 16.05
N THR A 28 1.66 -6.41 15.30
CA THR A 28 0.36 -5.78 15.06
C THR A 28 -0.37 -5.51 16.36
N ASP A 29 -0.36 -6.45 17.31
CA ASP A 29 -1.00 -6.29 18.62
C ASP A 29 -0.32 -5.21 19.48
N ALA A 30 1.01 -5.15 19.48
CA ALA A 30 1.76 -4.09 20.15
C ALA A 30 1.44 -2.70 19.55
N ALA A 31 1.39 -2.59 18.22
CA ALA A 31 1.00 -1.35 17.55
C ALA A 31 -0.45 -0.95 17.88
N ARG A 32 -1.37 -1.93 17.92
CA ARG A 32 -2.77 -1.73 18.31
C ARG A 32 -2.88 -1.25 19.76
N GLN A 33 -2.11 -1.82 20.68
CA GLN A 33 -2.14 -1.42 22.09
C GLN A 33 -1.58 -0.01 22.26
N MET A 34 -0.48 0.33 21.59
CA MET A 34 0.05 1.69 21.59
C MET A 34 -0.95 2.69 21.03
N ALA A 35 -1.65 2.37 19.94
CA ALA A 35 -2.71 3.22 19.41
C ALA A 35 -3.87 3.41 20.41
N LYS A 36 -4.27 2.37 21.15
CA LYS A 36 -5.27 2.50 22.23
C LYS A 36 -4.83 3.47 23.32
N ASP A 37 -3.57 3.41 23.73
CA ASP A 37 -3.04 4.24 24.81
C ASP A 37 -2.85 5.69 24.36
N MET A 38 -2.41 5.89 23.12
CA MET A 38 -2.19 7.22 22.53
C MET A 38 -3.46 7.93 22.09
N LYS A 39 -4.50 7.17 21.69
CA LYS A 39 -5.76 7.69 21.13
C LYS A 39 -5.55 8.67 19.97
N PRO A 40 -4.92 8.23 18.86
CA PRO A 40 -4.66 9.12 17.73
C PRO A 40 -5.97 9.57 17.07
N GLU A 41 -6.04 10.83 16.63
CA GLU A 41 -7.18 11.32 15.85
C GLU A 41 -7.19 10.74 14.43
N LEU A 42 -6.00 10.40 13.91
CA LEU A 42 -5.80 9.78 12.61
C LEU A 42 -4.97 8.51 12.71
N LEU A 43 -5.48 7.41 12.16
CA LEU A 43 -4.71 6.20 11.90
C LEU A 43 -4.50 6.01 10.39
N TRP A 44 -3.25 5.77 9.97
CA TRP A 44 -2.93 5.42 8.59
C TRP A 44 -2.42 3.98 8.51
N ILE A 45 -3.16 3.13 7.82
CA ILE A 45 -2.86 1.71 7.63
C ILE A 45 -2.33 1.53 6.22
N ILE A 46 -1.08 1.06 6.11
CA ILE A 46 -0.48 0.69 4.82
C ILE A 46 -0.50 -0.83 4.73
N GLN A 47 -1.30 -1.36 3.80
CA GLN A 47 -1.47 -2.79 3.60
C GLN A 47 -0.56 -3.29 2.45
N GLY A 48 0.40 -4.14 2.78
CA GLY A 48 1.20 -4.87 1.79
C GLY A 48 0.42 -6.06 1.21
N MET A 49 0.66 -6.35 -0.07
CA MET A 49 0.10 -7.53 -0.76
C MET A 49 1.14 -8.53 -1.23
N ASN A 50 2.42 -8.15 -1.30
CA ASN A 50 3.49 -9.09 -1.66
C ASN A 50 3.52 -10.27 -0.70
N GLU A 51 3.16 -10.01 0.56
CA GLU A 51 3.11 -10.98 1.63
C GLU A 51 2.17 -12.15 1.29
N ILE A 52 1.00 -11.90 0.68
CA ILE A 52 0.06 -12.98 0.32
C ILE A 52 0.65 -13.86 -0.77
N LYS A 53 1.27 -13.27 -1.79
CA LYS A 53 1.93 -14.02 -2.88
C LYS A 53 3.17 -14.79 -2.43
N PHE A 54 3.92 -14.30 -1.44
CA PHE A 54 5.05 -15.04 -0.87
C PHE A 54 4.61 -16.27 -0.07
N HIS A 55 3.36 -16.29 0.40
CA HIS A 55 2.78 -17.38 1.19
C HIS A 55 1.82 -18.28 0.39
N ASP A 56 1.76 -18.12 -0.94
CA ASP A 56 0.89 -18.85 -1.88
C ASP A 56 1.22 -20.35 -2.06
N LYS A 57 1.97 -20.94 -1.12
CA LYS A 57 1.98 -22.39 -1.00
C LYS A 57 0.60 -22.78 -0.46
N ALA A 58 -0.21 -23.40 -1.31
CA ALA A 58 -1.54 -23.98 -1.04
C ALA A 58 -1.67 -24.84 0.25
N SER A 59 -0.60 -25.01 1.02
CA SER A 59 -0.54 -25.63 2.34
C SER A 59 -0.85 -24.69 3.51
N ASP A 60 -0.85 -23.37 3.34
CA ASP A 60 -1.10 -22.46 4.46
C ASP A 60 -2.57 -22.00 4.51
N ALA A 61 -3.35 -22.70 5.33
CA ALA A 61 -4.77 -22.40 5.56
C ALA A 61 -5.01 -20.95 6.03
N MET A 62 -4.01 -20.25 6.56
CA MET A 62 -4.12 -18.85 7.01
C MET A 62 -4.24 -17.86 5.85
N PHE A 63 -3.84 -18.24 4.63
CA PHE A 63 -3.91 -17.40 3.43
C PHE A 63 -5.00 -17.84 2.44
N ALA A 64 -5.80 -18.84 2.79
CA ALA A 64 -6.97 -19.22 2.00
C ALA A 64 -7.96 -18.04 1.92
N PRO A 65 -8.67 -17.84 0.78
CA PRO A 65 -9.62 -16.74 0.60
C PRO A 65 -10.60 -16.53 1.77
N SER A 66 -11.20 -17.60 2.28
CA SER A 66 -12.16 -17.56 3.39
C SER A 66 -11.52 -17.17 4.73
N ALA A 67 -10.27 -17.60 4.96
CA ALA A 67 -9.51 -17.18 6.15
C ALA A 67 -9.18 -15.69 6.08
N LEU A 68 -8.79 -15.19 4.90
CA LEU A 68 -8.51 -13.77 4.68
C LEU A 68 -9.74 -12.88 4.84
N ASP A 69 -10.91 -13.33 4.39
CA ASP A 69 -12.18 -12.60 4.59
C ASP A 69 -12.45 -12.39 6.08
N ILE A 70 -12.24 -13.42 6.90
CA ILE A 70 -12.42 -13.36 8.36
C ILE A 70 -11.35 -12.45 8.98
N VAL A 71 -10.07 -12.71 8.70
CA VAL A 71 -8.94 -12.01 9.33
C VAL A 71 -8.96 -10.52 9.02
N ILE A 72 -9.19 -10.13 7.76
CA ILE A 72 -9.24 -8.71 7.38
C ILE A 72 -10.43 -8.03 8.07
N ALA A 73 -11.60 -8.67 8.09
CA ALA A 73 -12.77 -8.12 8.76
C ALA A 73 -12.56 -7.95 10.27
N GLU A 74 -12.00 -8.95 10.94
CA GLU A 74 -11.64 -8.90 12.36
C GLU A 74 -10.64 -7.77 12.65
N LYS A 75 -9.54 -7.70 11.90
CA LYS A 75 -8.52 -6.67 12.09
C LYS A 75 -9.07 -5.27 11.83
N MET A 76 -9.87 -5.09 10.77
CA MET A 76 -10.54 -3.81 10.53
C MET A 76 -11.52 -3.44 11.67
N ASN A 77 -12.24 -4.41 12.24
CA ASN A 77 -13.11 -4.18 13.39
C ASN A 77 -12.34 -3.79 14.67
N GLU A 78 -11.10 -4.25 14.82
CA GLU A 78 -10.19 -3.82 15.89
C GLU A 78 -9.69 -2.39 15.64
N PHE A 79 -9.17 -2.11 14.44
CA PHE A 79 -8.56 -0.81 14.11
C PHE A 79 -9.56 0.34 14.04
N LYS A 80 -10.78 0.11 13.53
CA LYS A 80 -11.80 1.16 13.36
C LYS A 80 -12.24 1.88 14.63
N LYS A 81 -11.90 1.32 15.79
CA LYS A 81 -12.23 1.85 17.12
C LYS A 81 -11.10 2.67 17.73
N LEU A 82 -9.94 2.76 17.07
CA LEU A 82 -8.71 3.34 17.65
C LEU A 82 -8.49 4.80 17.30
N ALA A 83 -9.17 5.30 16.27
CA ALA A 83 -9.03 6.67 15.79
C ALA A 83 -10.36 7.17 15.24
N ASP A 84 -10.54 8.48 15.23
CA ASP A 84 -11.72 9.12 14.66
C ASP A 84 -11.73 9.00 13.14
N LEU A 85 -10.55 9.10 12.51
CA LEU A 85 -10.37 8.99 11.08
C LEU A 85 -9.35 7.91 10.73
N ILE A 86 -9.66 7.08 9.72
CA ILE A 86 -8.74 6.04 9.27
C ILE A 86 -8.52 6.14 7.77
N TYR A 87 -7.25 6.17 7.38
CA TYR A 87 -6.84 6.02 5.99
C TYR A 87 -6.23 4.65 5.78
N VAL A 88 -6.70 3.95 4.75
CA VAL A 88 -6.20 2.62 4.38
C VAL A 88 -5.67 2.71 2.97
N ASP A 89 -4.38 2.50 2.79
CA ASP A 89 -3.81 2.33 1.46
C ASP A 89 -4.23 0.97 0.93
N LEU A 90 -4.97 0.98 -0.18
CA LEU A 90 -5.29 -0.24 -0.89
C LEU A 90 -3.99 -0.87 -1.38
N PRO A 91 -3.95 -2.21 -1.44
CA PRO A 91 -2.77 -2.88 -1.89
C PRO A 91 -2.43 -2.45 -3.31
N TYR A 92 -1.13 -2.30 -3.54
CA TYR A 92 -0.56 -2.13 -4.86
C TYR A 92 0.45 -3.24 -5.07
N TYR A 93 0.61 -3.66 -6.32
CA TYR A 93 1.57 -4.68 -6.64
C TYR A 93 2.45 -4.23 -7.80
N LEU A 94 3.71 -4.59 -7.69
CA LEU A 94 4.70 -4.40 -8.71
C LEU A 94 5.29 -5.80 -8.93
N THR A 95 5.43 -6.16 -10.19
CA THR A 95 5.61 -7.56 -10.62
C THR A 95 6.85 -8.26 -10.00
N ALA A 96 6.67 -9.49 -9.51
CA ALA A 96 7.77 -10.35 -9.03
C ALA A 96 8.70 -10.84 -10.17
N ASP A 97 8.24 -10.79 -11.42
CA ASP A 97 8.98 -11.33 -12.56
C ASP A 97 10.09 -10.39 -13.06
N TYR A 98 10.25 -9.22 -12.44
CA TYR A 98 11.26 -8.26 -12.85
C TYR A 98 12.41 -8.13 -11.86
N PRO A 99 13.62 -8.60 -12.21
CA PRO A 99 14.78 -8.33 -11.40
C PRO A 99 15.07 -6.82 -11.44
N ALA A 100 14.77 -6.13 -10.34
CA ALA A 100 15.37 -4.90 -9.82
C ALA A 100 16.55 -4.32 -10.62
N LYS A 101 17.58 -5.17 -10.78
CA LYS A 101 18.88 -4.87 -11.40
C LYS A 101 18.76 -4.59 -12.90
N PHE A 102 17.73 -5.11 -13.55
CA PHE A 102 17.47 -4.93 -14.97
C PHE A 102 17.04 -3.50 -15.29
N ILE A 103 16.22 -2.84 -14.45
CA ILE A 103 15.83 -1.44 -14.69
C ILE A 103 17.05 -0.53 -14.57
N ALA A 104 17.78 -0.60 -13.46
CA ALA A 104 18.99 0.20 -13.27
C ALA A 104 20.03 -0.06 -14.38
N ARG A 105 20.21 -1.31 -14.81
CA ARG A 105 21.10 -1.65 -15.93
C ARG A 105 20.57 -1.15 -17.29
N SER A 106 19.30 -1.34 -17.60
CA SER A 106 18.69 -0.90 -18.87
C SER A 106 18.73 0.62 -19.02
N LEU A 107 18.58 1.36 -17.92
CA LEU A 107 18.74 2.82 -17.88
C LEU A 107 20.18 3.26 -18.09
N ILE A 108 21.18 2.52 -17.58
CA ILE A 108 22.62 2.78 -17.82
C ILE A 108 22.99 2.49 -19.28
N PHE A 109 22.42 1.45 -19.89
CA PHE A 109 22.80 0.98 -21.22
C PHE A 109 21.95 1.53 -22.38
N ARG A 110 21.03 2.48 -22.14
CA ARG A 110 20.13 3.11 -23.16
C ARG A 110 19.53 2.11 -24.17
N LYS A 111 19.17 0.91 -23.71
CA LYS A 111 18.39 -0.02 -24.54
C LYS A 111 16.97 0.53 -24.72
N ASN A 112 16.28 0.12 -25.79
CA ASN A 112 14.93 0.59 -26.06
C ASN A 112 14.01 0.24 -24.89
N LEU A 113 13.69 1.23 -24.04
CA LEU A 113 12.97 1.01 -22.78
C LEU A 113 11.50 0.63 -23.00
N GLU A 114 11.03 0.68 -24.23
CA GLU A 114 9.72 0.13 -24.64
C GLU A 114 9.75 -1.39 -24.86
N GLU A 115 10.88 -2.07 -24.63
CA GLU A 115 10.91 -3.53 -24.51
C GLU A 115 9.88 -3.99 -23.46
N SER A 116 9.25 -5.13 -23.72
CA SER A 116 8.16 -5.77 -22.95
C SER A 116 8.47 -6.03 -21.46
N SER A 117 9.65 -5.63 -21.01
CA SER A 117 10.18 -5.83 -19.67
C SER A 117 10.07 -4.67 -18.71
N LEU A 118 9.89 -3.45 -19.19
CA LEU A 118 9.83 -2.26 -18.32
C LEU A 118 8.43 -1.67 -18.22
N VAL A 119 7.47 -2.33 -18.87
CA VAL A 119 6.08 -1.91 -18.99
C VAL A 119 5.18 -3.13 -18.87
N VAL A 120 4.22 -3.10 -17.95
CA VAL A 120 3.20 -4.16 -17.82
C VAL A 120 1.80 -3.58 -18.03
N PRO A 121 0.86 -4.34 -18.62
CA PRO A 121 -0.54 -3.95 -18.66
C PRO A 121 -1.10 -3.76 -17.25
N VAL A 122 -1.86 -2.69 -17.03
CA VAL A 122 -2.45 -2.41 -15.71
C VAL A 122 -3.44 -3.50 -15.30
N CYS A 123 -4.18 -4.08 -16.25
CA CYS A 123 -5.12 -5.18 -15.97
C CYS A 123 -4.42 -6.38 -15.32
N GLN A 124 -3.20 -6.72 -15.74
CA GLN A 124 -2.43 -7.81 -15.13
C GLN A 124 -2.04 -7.50 -13.69
N VAL A 125 -1.83 -6.23 -13.35
CA VAL A 125 -1.52 -5.82 -11.98
C VAL A 125 -2.81 -5.78 -11.14
N GLU A 126 -3.89 -5.24 -11.70
CA GLU A 126 -5.20 -5.16 -11.06
C GLU A 126 -5.77 -6.54 -10.72
N GLU A 127 -5.68 -7.51 -11.63
CA GLU A 127 -6.09 -8.91 -11.40
C GLU A 127 -5.41 -9.50 -10.16
N GLN A 128 -4.15 -9.13 -9.90
CA GLN A 128 -3.40 -9.66 -8.77
C GLN A 128 -3.86 -9.08 -7.44
N ILE A 129 -4.35 -7.85 -7.44
CA ILE A 129 -4.77 -7.13 -6.23
C ILE A 129 -6.29 -7.08 -6.03
N GLN A 130 -7.06 -7.55 -7.03
CA GLN A 130 -8.50 -7.33 -7.13
C GLN A 130 -9.23 -7.88 -5.92
N GLU A 131 -8.99 -9.14 -5.55
CA GLU A 131 -9.73 -9.75 -4.46
C GLU A 131 -9.47 -9.05 -3.12
N GLN A 132 -8.22 -8.70 -2.82
CA GLN A 132 -7.85 -8.02 -1.58
C GLN A 132 -8.41 -6.61 -1.52
N THR A 133 -8.40 -5.92 -2.67
CA THR A 133 -9.05 -4.62 -2.82
C THR A 133 -10.54 -4.74 -2.50
N GLN A 134 -11.22 -5.75 -3.05
CA GLN A 134 -12.63 -6.00 -2.76
C GLN A 134 -12.89 -6.35 -1.29
N ARG A 135 -12.03 -7.15 -0.66
CA ARG A 135 -12.12 -7.47 0.78
C ARG A 135 -12.09 -6.22 1.64
N LEU A 136 -11.14 -5.31 1.38
CA LEU A 136 -11.01 -4.05 2.11
C LEU A 136 -12.19 -3.11 1.86
N LEU A 137 -12.59 -2.94 0.59
CA LEU A 137 -13.70 -2.07 0.22
C LEU A 137 -15.05 -2.55 0.76
N ARG A 138 -15.20 -3.84 1.04
CA ARG A 138 -16.40 -4.43 1.67
C ARG A 138 -16.36 -4.39 3.20
N SER A 139 -15.27 -3.93 3.80
CA SER A 139 -15.21 -3.81 5.26
C SER A 139 -16.19 -2.75 5.75
N ASN A 140 -16.96 -3.09 6.79
CA ASN A 140 -17.92 -2.15 7.39
C ASN A 140 -17.17 -1.16 8.30
N CYS A 141 -16.59 -0.11 7.70
CA CYS A 141 -15.85 0.94 8.38
C CYS A 141 -16.31 2.33 7.94
N ALA A 142 -17.23 2.93 8.71
CA ALA A 142 -17.84 4.22 8.37
C ALA A 142 -16.85 5.41 8.44
N ASN A 143 -15.78 5.29 9.23
CA ASN A 143 -14.73 6.30 9.37
C ASN A 143 -13.46 5.98 8.57
N CYS A 144 -13.52 5.01 7.66
CA CYS A 144 -12.39 4.67 6.79
C CYS A 144 -12.47 5.39 5.44
N HIS A 145 -11.32 5.83 4.94
CA HIS A 145 -11.13 6.20 3.54
C HIS A 145 -10.04 5.34 2.91
N PHE A 146 -10.36 4.79 1.74
CA PHE A 146 -9.45 3.94 1.00
C PHE A 146 -8.69 4.74 -0.06
N ASN A 147 -7.37 4.55 -0.12
CA ASN A 147 -6.49 5.20 -1.08
C ASN A 147 -6.09 4.21 -2.16
N ASP A 148 -6.50 4.48 -3.39
CA ASP A 148 -6.12 3.68 -4.56
C ASP A 148 -4.71 4.08 -5.05
N ILE A 149 -3.70 3.49 -4.40
CA ILE A 149 -2.28 3.73 -4.70
C ILE A 149 -1.91 3.19 -6.07
N GLN A 150 -2.49 2.06 -6.49
CA GLN A 150 -2.25 1.45 -7.79
C GLN A 150 -2.61 2.42 -8.92
N LYS A 151 -3.81 3.01 -8.87
CA LYS A 151 -4.28 3.99 -9.86
C LYS A 151 -3.43 5.27 -9.88
N ALA A 152 -2.92 5.69 -8.72
CA ALA A 152 -2.04 6.85 -8.63
C ALA A 152 -0.71 6.61 -9.36
N LEU A 153 -0.12 5.44 -9.15
CA LEU A 153 1.15 5.06 -9.78
C LEU A 153 1.02 4.89 -11.30
N THR A 154 -0.15 4.50 -11.80
CA THR A 154 -0.40 4.42 -13.25
C THR A 154 -0.70 5.78 -13.87
N ASN A 155 -1.01 6.81 -13.08
CA ASN A 155 -1.40 8.15 -13.55
C ASN A 155 -2.46 8.11 -14.66
N GLY A 156 -3.44 7.18 -14.55
CA GLY A 156 -4.50 7.00 -15.55
C GLY A 156 -4.08 6.29 -16.85
N SER A 157 -2.82 5.84 -16.96
CA SER A 157 -2.34 5.02 -18.08
C SER A 157 -2.91 3.60 -18.00
N ARG A 158 -3.16 2.97 -19.15
CA ARG A 158 -3.47 1.53 -19.27
C ARG A 158 -2.23 0.64 -19.10
N ARG A 159 -1.06 1.26 -19.03
CA ARG A 159 0.25 0.60 -18.87
C ARG A 159 0.94 1.13 -17.63
N PHE A 160 1.43 0.23 -16.79
CA PHE A 160 2.30 0.55 -15.67
C PHE A 160 3.74 0.59 -16.17
N TYR A 161 4.39 1.75 -16.04
CA TYR A 161 5.81 1.91 -16.38
C TYR A 161 6.62 1.77 -15.09
N PHE A 162 7.67 0.94 -15.08
CA PHE A 162 8.55 0.87 -13.91
C PHE A 162 9.57 2.01 -13.85
N TYR A 163 9.44 3.01 -14.73
CA TYR A 163 10.30 4.18 -14.80
C TYR A 163 9.48 5.43 -15.16
N ASP A 164 9.94 6.58 -14.68
CA ASP A 164 9.52 7.89 -15.14
C ASP A 164 10.02 8.10 -16.57
N ARG A 165 9.09 8.25 -17.51
CA ARG A 165 9.37 8.37 -18.94
C ARG A 165 10.13 9.64 -19.29
N GLU A 166 10.00 10.71 -18.50
CA GLU A 166 10.63 11.99 -18.77
C GLU A 166 12.08 12.02 -18.28
N ASN A 167 12.30 11.54 -17.07
CA ASN A 167 13.60 11.63 -16.41
C ASN A 167 14.38 10.32 -16.40
N TYR A 168 13.82 9.25 -16.95
CA TYR A 168 14.41 7.92 -17.00
C TYR A 168 14.85 7.41 -15.61
N ARG A 169 14.01 7.67 -14.60
CA ARG A 169 14.27 7.25 -13.21
C ARG A 169 13.38 6.08 -12.84
N ALA A 170 13.93 5.06 -12.20
CA ALA A 170 13.14 3.94 -11.72
C ALA A 170 12.04 4.40 -10.75
N LEU A 171 10.83 3.86 -10.90
CA LEU A 171 9.69 4.02 -9.98
C LEU A 171 9.69 2.94 -8.89
N ASN A 172 10.40 1.85 -9.11
CA ASN A 172 10.50 0.74 -8.17
C ASN A 172 11.95 0.28 -8.00
N TYR A 173 12.31 -0.20 -6.80
CA TYR A 173 13.65 -0.72 -6.48
C TYR A 173 13.85 -2.17 -6.86
N ASP A 174 12.93 -3.06 -6.47
CA ASP A 174 13.16 -4.51 -6.42
C ASP A 174 12.04 -5.41 -6.94
N GLY A 175 11.15 -4.86 -7.75
CA GLY A 175 9.89 -5.45 -8.11
C GLY A 175 8.78 -5.11 -7.11
N SER A 176 9.04 -4.67 -5.88
CA SER A 176 7.99 -4.50 -4.85
C SER A 176 7.97 -3.14 -4.13
N HIS A 177 9.13 -2.54 -3.90
CA HIS A 177 9.26 -1.29 -3.15
C HIS A 177 9.36 -0.05 -4.04
N LEU A 178 8.62 1.01 -3.70
CA LEU A 178 8.60 2.28 -4.43
C LEU A 178 9.89 3.10 -4.21
N THR A 179 10.37 3.75 -5.27
CA THR A 179 11.43 4.77 -5.14
C THR A 179 10.87 6.13 -4.73
N LEU A 180 11.77 7.05 -4.36
CA LEU A 180 11.43 8.47 -4.17
C LEU A 180 10.80 9.10 -5.42
N THR A 181 11.12 8.60 -6.63
CA THR A 181 10.47 9.04 -7.86
C THR A 181 9.01 8.61 -7.88
N ALA A 182 8.69 7.35 -7.58
CA ALA A 182 7.31 6.90 -7.48
C ALA A 182 6.52 7.61 -6.38
N PHE A 183 7.19 7.96 -5.28
CA PHE A 183 6.54 8.72 -4.20
C PHE A 183 5.92 10.03 -4.70
N LYS A 184 6.47 10.66 -5.75
CA LYS A 184 5.90 11.87 -6.36
C LYS A 184 4.51 11.67 -6.95
N TYR A 185 4.20 10.46 -7.45
CA TYR A 185 2.91 10.13 -8.06
C TYR A 185 1.82 9.90 -7.01
N ILE A 186 2.18 9.39 -5.83
CA ILE A 186 1.26 9.14 -4.72
C ILE A 186 1.13 10.36 -3.78
N ARG A 187 2.13 11.25 -3.77
CA ARG A 187 2.16 12.47 -2.95
C ARG A 187 0.86 13.28 -3.01
N PRO A 188 0.22 13.50 -4.18
CA PRO A 188 -1.03 14.27 -4.26
C PRO A 188 -2.17 13.63 -3.48
N ILE A 189 -2.28 12.29 -3.47
CA ILE A 189 -3.28 11.57 -2.67
C ILE A 189 -3.03 11.87 -1.19
N TYR A 190 -1.78 11.69 -0.74
CA TYR A 190 -1.47 11.87 0.67
C TYR A 190 -1.66 13.32 1.13
N SER A 191 -1.25 14.29 0.32
CA SER A 191 -1.49 15.71 0.60
C SER A 191 -2.98 16.02 0.71
N ASN A 192 -3.82 15.52 -0.20
CA ASN A 192 -5.27 15.73 -0.14
C ASN A 192 -5.88 15.10 1.13
N ARG A 193 -5.49 13.88 1.48
CA ARG A 193 -5.94 13.21 2.71
C ARG A 193 -5.55 13.98 3.96
N ILE A 194 -4.32 14.49 4.00
CA ILE A 194 -3.88 15.32 5.12
C ILE A 194 -4.70 16.60 5.25
N GLU A 195 -5.00 17.29 4.15
CA GLU A 195 -5.87 18.47 4.20
C GLU A 195 -7.30 18.12 4.63
N GLN A 196 -7.81 16.95 4.24
CA GLN A 196 -9.12 16.46 4.71
C GLN A 196 -9.12 16.21 6.21
N PHE A 197 -8.08 15.59 6.75
CA PHE A 197 -7.93 15.39 8.19
C PHE A 197 -7.95 16.72 8.95
N PHE A 198 -7.24 17.75 8.47
CA PHE A 198 -7.26 19.05 9.15
C PHE A 198 -8.60 19.78 9.04
N ARG A 199 -9.36 19.58 7.96
CA ARG A 199 -10.74 20.09 7.85
C ARG A 199 -11.70 19.36 8.78
N PHE A 200 -11.46 18.08 9.03
CA PHE A 200 -12.22 17.28 10.00
C PHE A 200 -11.98 17.80 11.43
N LEU A 201 -10.73 18.05 11.82
CA LEU A 201 -10.41 18.60 13.14
C LEU A 201 -10.94 20.02 13.42
N ALA A 202 -11.30 20.76 12.37
CA ALA A 202 -11.79 22.14 12.50
C ALA A 202 -13.33 22.24 12.66
N GLN A 203 -14.04 21.10 12.63
CA GLN A 203 -15.48 20.99 12.84
C GLN A 203 -15.80 20.73 14.31
#